data_AF-A0A382HEP0-F1
#
_entry.id   AF-A0A382HEP0-F1
#
_cell.length_a   1.000
_cell.length_b   1.000
_cell.length_c   1.000
_cell.angle_alpha   90.00
_cell.angle_beta   90.00
_cell.angle_gamma   90.00
#
_symmetry.space_group_name_H-M   'P 1'
#
loop_
_entity.id
_entity.type
_entity.pdbx_description
1 polymer ?
#
loop_
_entity_poly.entity_id
_entity_poly.type
_entity_poly.pdbx_seq_one_letter_code
_entity_poly.pdbx_strand_id
1 'polypeptide(L)'
;MATPHTSEAKPELDDLTRIRRVHVLLPLPLGTPYDYAVTLGDTVEVGDFVTVPLGKRMVQGVVWGKGSADPNNAVADSRLRTIAERLDGPAMAEVTRR
;
A
#
# COMPACT_ATOMS: atom_id res chain seq x y z
N MET A 1 -34.19 17.53 32.21
CA MET A 1 -33.23 16.43 32.01
C MET A 1 -33.49 15.84 30.64
N ALA A 2 -32.61 16.11 29.67
CA ALA A 2 -32.71 15.58 28.33
C ALA A 2 -31.28 15.37 27.81
N THR A 3 -30.91 14.11 27.63
CA THR A 3 -29.85 13.69 26.72
C THR A 3 -30.53 13.22 25.43
N PRO A 4 -30.03 13.65 24.26
CA PRO A 4 -29.97 12.77 23.11
C PRO A 4 -28.50 12.62 22.70
N HIS A 5 -27.94 11.43 22.92
CA HIS A 5 -27.74 10.40 21.89
C HIS A 5 -26.66 10.80 20.87
N THR A 6 -25.46 10.35 21.19
CA THR A 6 -24.26 10.27 20.36
C THR A 6 -24.60 9.82 18.94
N SER A 7 -24.36 10.69 17.96
CA SER A 7 -24.49 10.42 16.53
C SER A 7 -23.53 9.30 16.14
N GLU A 8 -24.10 8.22 15.60
CA GLU A 8 -23.41 7.07 15.04
C GLU A 8 -22.41 7.49 13.96
N ALA A 9 -21.15 7.09 14.13
CA ALA A 9 -20.16 7.10 13.07
C ALA A 9 -20.45 5.91 12.14
N LYS A 10 -20.77 6.18 10.87
CA LYS A 10 -20.80 5.17 9.82
C LYS A 10 -19.64 5.40 8.85
N PRO A 11 -18.45 4.82 9.06
CA PRO A 11 -17.41 4.76 8.05
C PRO A 11 -17.30 3.31 7.57
N GLU A 12 -18.20 2.81 6.73
CA GLU A 12 -18.14 1.37 6.39
C GLU A 12 -18.41 1.01 4.92
N LEU A 13 -18.61 1.97 4.02
CA LEU A 13 -18.85 1.66 2.60
C LEU A 13 -17.86 2.34 1.64
N ASP A 14 -17.35 3.52 1.99
CA ASP A 14 -16.41 4.27 1.14
C ASP A 14 -14.98 3.69 1.15
N ASP A 15 -14.57 3.03 2.25
CA ASP A 15 -13.24 2.43 2.37
C ASP A 15 -13.14 1.06 1.68
N LEU A 16 -14.27 0.35 1.48
CA LEU A 16 -14.30 -0.95 0.80
C LEU A 16 -14.11 -0.84 -0.73
N THR A 17 -14.27 0.36 -1.28
CA THR A 17 -14.10 0.65 -2.71
C THR A 17 -12.83 1.44 -3.03
N ARG A 18 -12.13 1.95 -2.01
CA ARG A 18 -10.91 2.73 -2.18
C ARG A 18 -9.71 1.79 -2.31
N ILE A 19 -9.11 1.75 -3.49
CA ILE A 19 -7.87 1.00 -3.72
C ILE A 19 -6.77 1.61 -2.83
N ARG A 20 -6.34 0.86 -1.81
CA ARG A 20 -5.20 1.26 -0.97
C ARG A 20 -3.92 1.11 -1.80
N ARG A 21 -3.23 2.23 -2.02
CA ARG A 21 -1.96 2.29 -2.76
C ARG A 21 -0.77 2.44 -1.83
N VAL A 22 0.31 1.72 -2.13
CA VAL A 22 1.59 1.83 -1.42
C VAL A 22 2.76 1.96 -2.39
N HIS A 23 3.83 2.61 -1.92
CA HIS A 23 5.11 2.63 -2.59
C HIS A 23 5.92 1.41 -2.17
N VAL A 24 6.43 0.65 -3.13
CA VAL A 24 7.32 -0.49 -2.89
C VAL A 24 8.69 -0.18 -3.49
N LEU A 25 9.72 -0.17 -2.65
CA LEU A 25 11.10 -0.07 -3.10
C LEU A 25 11.57 -1.45 -3.55
N LEU A 26 12.09 -1.52 -4.77
CA LEU A 26 12.63 -2.74 -5.38
C LEU A 26 14.16 -2.70 -5.39
N PRO A 27 14.85 -3.84 -5.33
CA PRO A 27 16.31 -3.95 -5.44
C PRO A 27 16.77 -3.76 -6.89
N LEU A 28 16.43 -2.62 -7.49
CA LEU A 28 16.76 -2.24 -8.86
C LEU A 28 17.62 -0.97 -8.84
N PRO A 29 18.43 -0.71 -9.88
CA PRO A 29 19.23 0.52 -10.00
C PRO A 29 18.35 1.72 -10.38
N LEU A 30 17.20 1.86 -9.73
CA LEU A 30 16.18 2.88 -9.97
C LEU A 30 15.93 3.56 -8.62
N GLY A 31 16.20 4.85 -8.55
CA GLY A 31 16.17 5.61 -7.29
C GLY A 31 14.77 5.90 -6.74
N THR A 32 13.71 5.35 -7.35
CA THR A 32 12.33 5.70 -7.01
C THR A 32 11.49 4.43 -6.76
N PRO A 33 10.71 4.37 -5.65
CA PRO A 33 9.73 3.31 -5.42
C PRO A 33 8.63 3.25 -6.49
N TYR A 34 7.98 2.10 -6.59
CA TYR A 34 6.88 1.83 -7.52
C TYR A 34 5.52 1.79 -6.82
N ASP A 35 4.47 2.19 -7.51
CA ASP A 35 3.09 2.12 -6.99
C ASP A 35 2.50 0.72 -7.15
N TYR A 36 1.97 0.18 -6.05
CA TYR A 36 1.20 -1.07 -6.03
C TYR A 36 -0.11 -0.91 -5.28
N ALA A 37 -1.12 -1.68 -5.69
CA ALA A 37 -2.38 -1.83 -5.00
C ALA A 37 -2.28 -2.93 -3.92
N VAL A 38 -2.96 -2.72 -2.80
CA VAL A 38 -3.16 -3.72 -1.74
C VAL A 38 -4.52 -4.39 -1.96
N THR A 39 -4.56 -5.72 -1.95
CA THR A 39 -5.80 -6.49 -2.09
C THR A 39 -6.73 -6.22 -0.90
N LEU A 40 -8.04 -6.23 -1.13
CA LEU A 40 -9.03 -6.18 -0.06
C LEU A 40 -8.83 -7.40 0.86
N GLY A 41 -8.44 -7.17 2.12
CA GLY A 41 -8.17 -8.22 3.11
C GLY A 41 -6.70 -8.38 3.49
N ASP A 42 -5.76 -7.90 2.68
CA ASP A 42 -4.34 -7.89 3.04
C ASP A 42 -3.99 -6.66 3.87
N THR A 43 -3.34 -6.89 5.01
CA THR A 43 -2.75 -5.83 5.84
C THR A 43 -1.26 -5.77 5.57
N VAL A 44 -0.85 -4.76 4.82
CA VAL A 44 0.55 -4.46 4.52
C VAL A 44 0.91 -3.11 5.10
N GLU A 45 1.95 -3.07 5.92
CA GLU A 45 2.43 -1.87 6.60
C GLU A 45 3.78 -1.42 6.05
N VAL A 46 4.15 -0.16 6.34
CA VAL A 46 5.45 0.37 5.92
C VAL A 46 6.56 -0.44 6.59
N GLY A 47 7.49 -0.95 5.77
CA GLY A 47 8.60 -1.82 6.17
C GLY A 47 8.37 -3.29 5.90
N ASP A 48 7.13 -3.69 5.63
CA ASP A 48 6.86 -5.09 5.32
C ASP A 48 7.58 -5.49 4.04
N PHE A 49 8.13 -6.70 4.08
CA PHE A 49 8.68 -7.34 2.90
C PHE A 49 7.53 -7.95 2.10
N VAL A 50 7.56 -7.76 0.79
CA VAL A 50 6.48 -8.18 -0.10
C VAL A 50 7.06 -8.80 -1.37
N THR A 51 6.31 -9.70 -1.99
CA THR A 51 6.56 -10.14 -3.36
C THR A 51 5.59 -9.43 -4.28
N VAL A 52 6.12 -8.82 -5.35
CA VAL A 52 5.33 -8.05 -6.31
C VAL A 52 5.62 -8.46 -7.74
N PRO A 53 4.64 -8.36 -8.66
CA PRO A 53 4.88 -8.61 -10.07
C PRO A 53 5.64 -7.43 -10.70
N LEU A 54 6.63 -7.77 -11.52
CA LEU A 54 7.38 -6.83 -12.36
C LEU A 54 7.56 -7.44 -13.76
N GLY A 55 6.74 -6.99 -14.71
CA GLY A 55 6.70 -7.57 -16.05
C GLY A 55 6.27 -9.03 -16.00
N LYS A 56 7.16 -9.96 -16.37
CA LYS A 56 6.91 -11.42 -16.41
C LYS A 56 7.42 -12.18 -15.18
N ARG A 57 8.01 -11.48 -14.21
CA ARG A 57 8.64 -12.09 -13.03
C ARG A 57 8.05 -11.54 -11.73
N MET A 58 8.32 -12.26 -10.65
CA MET A 58 8.06 -11.82 -9.28
C MET A 58 9.36 -11.32 -8.64
N VAL A 59 9.28 -10.23 -7.88
CA VAL A 59 10.45 -9.59 -7.25
C VAL A 59 10.10 -9.25 -5.80
N GLN A 60 11.05 -9.47 -4.90
CA GLN A 60 10.92 -9.05 -3.51
C GLN A 60 11.24 -7.56 -3.36
N GLY A 61 10.46 -6.87 -2.55
CA GLY A 61 10.63 -5.47 -2.24
C GLY A 61 10.20 -5.14 -0.82
N VAL A 62 10.29 -3.86 -0.48
CA VAL A 62 9.92 -3.34 0.84
C VAL A 62 8.90 -2.23 0.67
N VAL A 63 7.82 -2.27 1.44
CA VAL A 63 6.86 -1.16 1.47
C VAL A 63 7.54 0.07 2.08
N TRP A 64 7.74 1.08 1.26
CA TRP A 64 8.51 2.28 1.63
C TRP A 64 7.62 3.40 2.19
N GLY A 65 6.35 3.42 1.82
CA GLY A 65 5.43 4.46 2.26
C GLY A 65 4.05 4.37 1.62
N LYS A 66 3.22 5.38 1.91
CA LYS A 66 1.93 5.57 1.23
C LYS A 66 2.20 5.91 -0.24
N GLY A 67 1.51 5.24 -1.15
CA GLY A 67 1.61 5.54 -2.57
C GLY A 67 1.01 6.91 -2.85
N SER A 68 1.64 7.65 -3.76
CA SER A 68 1.11 8.94 -4.19
C SER A 68 0.01 8.73 -5.25
N ALA A 69 -1.17 9.29 -5.00
CA ALA A 69 -2.19 9.51 -6.02
C ALA A 69 -2.01 10.90 -6.66
N ASP A 70 -0.76 11.35 -6.87
CA ASP A 70 -0.48 12.64 -7.52
C ASP A 70 -1.11 12.67 -8.93
N PRO A 71 -2.11 13.55 -9.17
CA PRO A 71 -2.79 13.61 -10.46
C PRO A 71 -1.87 13.92 -11.65
N ASN A 72 -0.65 14.45 -11.43
CA ASN A 72 0.30 14.80 -12.48
C ASN A 72 1.31 13.70 -12.82
N ASN A 73 1.47 12.67 -11.98
CA ASN A 73 2.49 11.62 -12.18
C ASN A 73 2.11 10.24 -11.59
N ALA A 74 0.88 10.06 -11.12
CA ALA A 74 0.42 8.79 -10.57
C ALA A 74 0.05 7.81 -11.69
N VAL A 75 0.41 6.54 -11.47
CA VAL A 75 -0.14 5.43 -12.25
C VAL A 75 -1.66 5.44 -12.06
N ALA A 76 -2.45 5.35 -13.13
CA ALA A 76 -3.91 5.23 -13.00
C ALA A 76 -4.27 3.95 -12.23
N ASP A 77 -5.32 3.98 -11.40
CA ASP A 77 -5.71 2.83 -10.57
C ASP A 77 -5.90 1.54 -11.39
N SER A 78 -6.42 1.64 -12.61
CA SER A 78 -6.59 0.52 -13.55
C SER A 78 -5.29 -0.12 -14.05
N ARG A 79 -4.16 0.56 -13.87
CA ARG A 79 -2.81 0.09 -14.27
C ARG A 79 -1.97 -0.34 -13.08
N LEU A 80 -2.43 -0.13 -11.85
CA LEU A 80 -1.76 -0.64 -10.67
C LEU A 80 -1.72 -2.16 -10.72
N ARG A 81 -0.55 -2.70 -10.41
CA ARG A 81 -0.43 -4.12 -10.12
C ARG A 81 -0.68 -4.33 -8.62
N THR A 82 -1.27 -5.46 -8.30
CA THR A 82 -1.51 -5.86 -6.91
C THR A 82 -0.25 -6.47 -6.31
N ILE A 83 0.00 -6.22 -5.03
CA ILE A 83 0.96 -7.02 -4.25
C ILE A 83 0.53 -8.48 -4.31
N ALA A 84 1.46 -9.39 -4.56
CA ALA A 84 1.12 -10.81 -4.67
C ALA A 84 1.06 -11.49 -3.31
N GLU A 85 1.98 -11.13 -2.41
CA GLU A 85 2.03 -11.65 -1.04
C GLU A 85 2.84 -10.71 -0.15
N ARG A 86 2.50 -10.71 1.14
CA ARG A 86 3.35 -10.19 2.21
C ARG A 86 4.17 -11.34 2.77
N LEU A 87 5.47 -11.14 2.93
CA LEU A 87 6.39 -12.13 3.45
C LEU A 87 6.40 -12.11 4.98
N ASP A 88 6.47 -13.28 5.59
CA ASP A 88 6.60 -13.40 7.04
C ASP A 88 7.96 -12.91 7.52
N GLY A 89 7.96 -12.01 8.50
CA GLY A 89 9.17 -11.48 9.10
C GLY A 89 8.96 -10.15 9.81
N PRO A 90 9.98 -9.66 10.53
CA PRO A 90 9.94 -8.33 11.10
C PRO A 90 9.99 -7.27 9.99
N ALA A 91 9.14 -6.25 10.12
CA ALA A 91 9.19 -5.09 9.23
C ALA A 91 10.56 -4.40 9.33
N MET A 92 11.09 -3.93 8.20
CA MET A 92 12.31 -3.15 8.14
C MET A 92 12.17 -1.90 9.01
N ALA A 93 13.16 -1.63 9.87
CA ALA A 93 13.12 -0.47 10.77
C ALA A 93 13.10 0.86 10.01
N GLU A 94 12.45 1.88 10.57
CA GLU A 94 12.34 3.22 9.97
C GLU A 94 13.71 3.85 9.68
N VAL A 95 14.69 3.64 10.55
CA VAL A 95 16.06 4.17 10.39
C VAL A 95 16.76 3.68 9.13
N THR A 96 16.37 2.50 8.62
CA THR A 96 16.91 1.90 7.40
C THR A 96 16.16 2.38 6.14
N ARG A 97 15.04 3.09 6.32
CA ARG A 97 14.16 3.55 5.24
C ARG A 97 14.26 5.06 4.96
N ARG A 98 15.31 5.71 5.47
CA ARG A 98 15.59 7.14 5.30
C ARG A 98 16.34 7.43 4.02
#